data_AF-A0A2P4ZAW2-F1
#
_entry.id   AF-A0A2P4ZAW2-F1
#
_cell.length_a   1.000
_cell.length_b   1.000
_cell.length_c   1.000
_cell.angle_alpha   90.00
_cell.angle_beta   90.00
_cell.angle_gamma   90.00
#
_symmetry.space_group_name_H-M   'P 1'
#
loop_
_entity.id
_entity.type
_entity.pdbx_description
1 polymer ?
#
loop_
_entity_poly.entity_id
_entity_poly.type
_entity_poly.pdbx_seq_one_letter_code
_entity_poly.pdbx_strand_id
1 'polypeptide(L)'
;MPAIATQPGPVGIYTYFAPQAPAAAPTELRTKFKHPGHPEPHNCFLTLSQTDQRVSAASGGTFFFGLHHYTARVACEILTGNISRNGFFALDRNGVSAVETGWEDLLTEAEYYYIIPGYPSYPIVASFQDWIFPHEDLDSIWPEEPILRVHRTPYVCNFTGTPLCERALLVPIAEEPWYGINRMESTIGFSHQQDLNSPMRDDANVIHLRPDLIIPFRRASFAIVPKSTPYGMRYVMTVLLNHPSGAWSTFNGRVAHRFTNGSKHHLFARFAWAIFEHANPWIGLGIWRVVLRRFRDPATESWLYRREFIQLIIPGHSTLTHNQQETGR
;
A
#
# COMPACT_ATOMS: atom_id res chain seq x y z
N MET A 1 -54.34 15.42 -20.46
CA MET A 1 -53.99 15.05 -19.07
C MET A 1 -52.52 14.66 -19.05
N PRO A 2 -51.65 15.37 -18.32
CA PRO A 2 -50.23 15.03 -18.28
C PRO A 2 -49.99 13.86 -17.33
N ALA A 3 -49.10 12.95 -17.73
CA ALA A 3 -48.74 11.75 -16.98
C ALA A 3 -47.99 12.13 -15.70
N ILE A 4 -48.47 11.59 -14.57
CA ILE A 4 -47.83 11.71 -13.26
C ILE A 4 -46.55 10.86 -13.28
N ALA A 5 -45.40 11.53 -13.19
CA ALA A 5 -44.13 10.87 -12.95
C ALA A 5 -44.13 10.26 -11.55
N THR A 6 -44.11 8.93 -11.47
CA THR A 6 -43.90 8.19 -10.23
C THR A 6 -42.50 8.48 -9.70
N GLN A 7 -42.42 9.03 -8.49
CA GLN A 7 -41.14 9.23 -7.81
C GLN A 7 -40.49 7.86 -7.51
N PRO A 8 -39.15 7.72 -7.66
CA PRO A 8 -38.46 6.55 -7.16
C PRO A 8 -38.50 6.57 -5.63
N GLY A 9 -38.95 5.46 -5.05
CA GLY A 9 -39.04 5.26 -3.61
C GLY A 9 -37.69 5.37 -2.88
N PRO A 10 -37.69 5.35 -1.54
CA PRO A 10 -36.50 5.62 -0.73
C PRO A 10 -35.41 4.59 -1.04
N VAL A 11 -34.24 5.11 -1.39
CA VAL A 11 -33.02 4.33 -1.64
C VAL A 11 -32.68 3.57 -0.37
N GLY A 12 -32.87 2.24 -0.41
CA GLY A 12 -32.59 1.35 0.69
C GLY A 12 -31.12 1.45 1.14
N ILE A 13 -30.92 1.40 2.44
CA ILE A 13 -29.60 1.23 3.06
C ILE A 13 -29.08 -0.13 2.57
N TYR A 14 -28.16 -0.12 1.61
CA TYR A 14 -27.49 -1.34 1.16
C TYR A 14 -26.59 -1.83 2.29
N THR A 15 -27.08 -2.78 3.07
CA THR A 15 -26.25 -3.60 3.95
C THR A 15 -25.33 -4.41 3.07
N TYR A 16 -24.06 -3.99 2.99
CA TYR A 16 -23.00 -4.76 2.40
C TYR A 16 -22.92 -6.09 3.14
N PHE A 17 -23.42 -7.16 2.51
CA PHE A 17 -23.11 -8.50 2.95
C PHE A 17 -21.59 -8.63 2.83
N ALA A 18 -20.91 -8.62 3.97
CA ALA A 18 -19.56 -9.12 4.06
C ALA A 18 -19.56 -10.53 3.43
N PRO A 19 -18.52 -10.92 2.68
CA PRO A 19 -18.29 -12.33 2.41
C PRO A 19 -18.44 -13.08 3.74
N GLN A 20 -19.25 -14.14 3.77
CA GLN A 20 -19.32 -15.02 4.94
C GLN A 20 -17.88 -15.35 5.36
N ALA A 21 -17.59 -15.18 6.65
CA ALA A 21 -16.29 -15.52 7.22
C ALA A 21 -15.94 -16.97 6.80
N PRO A 22 -14.88 -17.18 6.01
CA PRO A 22 -14.47 -18.53 5.65
C PRO A 22 -13.96 -19.25 6.90
N ALA A 23 -13.94 -20.58 6.82
CA ALA A 23 -13.36 -21.49 7.79
C ALA A 23 -12.03 -20.97 8.37
N ALA A 24 -11.78 -21.27 9.65
CA ALA A 24 -10.63 -20.83 10.42
C ALA A 24 -9.36 -20.68 9.57
N ALA A 25 -8.81 -19.46 9.54
CA ALA A 25 -7.62 -19.12 8.75
C ALA A 25 -6.49 -20.10 9.06
N PRO A 26 -5.72 -20.54 8.06
CA PRO A 26 -4.46 -21.21 8.33
C PRO A 26 -3.56 -20.24 9.09
N THR A 27 -2.93 -20.73 10.16
CA THR A 27 -2.35 -19.88 11.20
C THR A 27 -1.11 -19.10 10.74
N GLU A 28 -0.54 -19.40 9.56
CA GLU A 28 0.74 -18.82 9.09
C GLU A 28 0.91 -18.75 7.55
N LEU A 29 -0.08 -18.30 6.77
CA LEU A 29 0.16 -18.08 5.34
C LEU A 29 0.76 -16.69 5.06
N ARG A 30 2.04 -16.69 4.70
CA ARG A 30 2.83 -15.50 4.38
C ARG A 30 3.64 -15.71 3.10
N THR A 31 3.86 -14.61 2.40
CA THR A 31 4.68 -14.53 1.20
C THR A 31 5.89 -13.65 1.49
N LYS A 32 7.08 -14.19 1.28
CA LYS A 32 8.35 -13.45 1.33
C LYS A 32 8.75 -12.99 -0.05
N PHE A 33 9.19 -11.74 -0.15
CA PHE A 33 9.77 -11.17 -1.36
C PHE A 33 11.27 -11.02 -1.19
N LYS A 34 12.01 -11.69 -2.06
CA LYS A 34 13.46 -11.81 -2.03
C LYS A 34 14.11 -10.94 -3.09
N HIS A 35 15.25 -10.37 -2.73
CA HIS A 35 16.10 -9.59 -3.59
C HIS A 35 17.12 -10.50 -4.29
N PRO A 36 17.20 -10.51 -5.63
CA PRO A 36 18.08 -11.41 -6.38
C PRO A 36 19.57 -11.10 -6.16
N GLY A 37 19.95 -9.85 -5.93
CA GLY A 37 21.34 -9.46 -5.69
C GLY A 37 21.92 -9.86 -4.33
N HIS A 38 21.09 -10.29 -3.36
CA HIS A 38 21.54 -10.56 -1.99
C HIS A 38 21.52 -12.06 -1.66
N PRO A 39 22.49 -12.56 -0.88
CA PRO A 39 22.52 -13.95 -0.45
C PRO A 39 21.48 -14.22 0.64
N GLU A 40 21.03 -15.47 0.73
CA GLU A 40 20.29 -15.96 1.89
C GLU A 40 21.18 -15.97 3.15
N PRO A 41 20.60 -15.79 4.35
CA PRO A 41 19.18 -15.56 4.65
C PRO A 41 18.76 -14.07 4.55
N HIS A 42 19.62 -13.20 4.03
CA HIS A 42 19.47 -11.75 4.13
C HIS A 42 18.89 -11.08 2.87
N ASN A 43 18.24 -11.86 2.02
CA ASN A 43 17.67 -11.40 0.76
C ASN A 43 16.18 -11.07 0.86
N CYS A 44 15.48 -11.51 1.90
CA CYS A 44 14.05 -11.21 2.09
C CYS A 44 13.85 -9.77 2.59
N PHE A 45 13.36 -8.89 1.71
CA PHE A 45 13.18 -7.46 2.03
C PHE A 45 11.76 -7.05 2.39
N LEU A 46 10.78 -7.92 2.12
CA LEU A 46 9.39 -7.69 2.46
C LEU A 46 8.70 -9.03 2.75
N THR A 47 7.82 -9.05 3.75
CA THR A 47 6.93 -10.20 4.01
C THR A 47 5.52 -9.65 4.15
N LEU A 48 4.58 -10.26 3.45
CA LEU A 48 3.16 -9.89 3.46
C LEU A 48 2.30 -11.15 3.67
N SER A 49 1.14 -10.99 4.27
CA SER A 49 0.23 -12.11 4.54
C SER A 49 -0.65 -12.47 3.36
N GLN A 50 -0.86 -13.77 3.16
CA GLN A 50 -1.74 -14.32 2.12
C GLN A 50 -3.19 -14.31 2.62
N THR A 51 -3.78 -13.12 2.64
CA THR A 51 -5.08 -12.88 3.26
C THR A 51 -6.23 -12.90 2.26
N ASP A 52 -5.93 -12.90 0.96
CA ASP A 52 -6.91 -12.93 -0.10
C ASP A 52 -7.37 -14.35 -0.37
N GLN A 53 -8.64 -14.48 -0.75
CA GLN A 53 -9.27 -15.77 -1.01
C GLN A 53 -9.91 -15.81 -2.38
N ARG A 54 -9.85 -16.97 -3.02
CA ARG A 54 -10.62 -17.26 -4.23
C ARG A 54 -11.19 -18.67 -4.17
N VAL A 55 -12.31 -18.84 -4.84
CA VAL A 55 -12.94 -20.16 -5.05
C VAL A 55 -12.36 -20.74 -6.32
N SER A 56 -11.76 -21.92 -6.22
CA SER A 56 -11.33 -22.65 -7.41
C SER A 56 -12.48 -23.51 -7.93
N ALA A 57 -12.96 -23.17 -9.13
CA ALA A 57 -13.95 -23.98 -9.83
C ALA A 57 -13.40 -25.36 -10.21
N ALA A 58 -12.09 -25.47 -10.45
CA ALA A 58 -11.41 -26.71 -10.83
C ALA A 58 -11.35 -27.74 -9.69
N SER A 59 -11.41 -27.30 -8.44
CA SER A 59 -11.35 -28.17 -7.25
C SER A 59 -12.69 -28.29 -6.53
N GLY A 60 -13.80 -28.22 -7.28
CA GLY A 60 -15.14 -28.45 -6.74
C GLY A 60 -15.61 -27.36 -5.78
N GLY A 61 -15.09 -26.14 -5.90
CA GLY A 61 -15.48 -25.01 -5.07
C GLY A 61 -14.67 -24.85 -3.77
N THR A 62 -13.50 -25.49 -3.66
CA THR A 62 -12.62 -25.25 -2.50
C THR A 62 -12.01 -23.85 -2.56
N PHE A 63 -11.95 -23.21 -1.38
CA PHE A 63 -11.25 -21.95 -1.21
C PHE A 63 -9.75 -22.19 -1.16
N PHE A 64 -9.00 -21.33 -1.83
CA PHE A 64 -7.56 -21.21 -1.63
C PHE A 64 -7.20 -19.78 -1.26
N PHE A 65 -6.13 -19.65 -0.49
CA PHE A 65 -5.61 -18.38 -0.03
C PHE A 65 -4.36 -17.99 -0.82
N GLY A 66 -4.13 -16.69 -0.92
CA GLY A 66 -2.94 -16.13 -1.52
C GLY A 66 -2.86 -14.63 -1.27
N LEU A 67 -1.91 -13.99 -1.93
CA LEU A 67 -1.73 -12.54 -1.89
C LEU A 67 -2.05 -11.96 -3.26
N HIS A 68 -2.89 -10.93 -3.31
CA HIS A 68 -3.22 -10.25 -4.56
C HIS A 68 -1.95 -9.78 -5.30
N HIS A 69 -1.76 -10.28 -6.53
CA HIS A 69 -0.53 -10.12 -7.30
C HIS A 69 -0.21 -8.64 -7.55
N TYR A 70 -1.17 -7.85 -8.03
CA TYR A 70 -0.95 -6.42 -8.27
C TYR A 70 -0.56 -5.67 -7.00
N THR A 71 -1.19 -5.97 -5.86
CA THR A 71 -0.85 -5.35 -4.56
C THR A 71 0.59 -5.66 -4.15
N ALA A 72 1.02 -6.92 -4.29
CA ALA A 72 2.39 -7.32 -4.00
C ALA A 72 3.40 -6.60 -4.90
N ARG A 73 3.09 -6.50 -6.19
CA ARG A 73 3.94 -5.84 -7.17
C ARG A 73 4.13 -4.36 -6.85
N VAL A 74 3.03 -3.64 -6.62
CA VAL A 74 3.09 -2.20 -6.27
C VAL A 74 3.86 -1.99 -4.96
N ALA A 75 3.71 -2.88 -3.97
CA ALA A 75 4.52 -2.82 -2.75
C ALA A 75 6.03 -2.92 -3.02
N CYS A 76 6.44 -3.84 -3.91
CA CYS A 76 7.85 -3.96 -4.30
C CYS A 76 8.32 -2.74 -5.11
N GLU A 77 7.49 -2.22 -6.02
CA GLU A 77 7.80 -1.01 -6.80
C GLU A 77 8.06 0.19 -5.88
N ILE A 78 7.22 0.41 -4.87
CA ILE A 78 7.40 1.45 -3.83
C ILE A 78 8.78 1.34 -3.18
N LEU A 79 9.16 0.14 -2.73
CA LEU A 79 10.45 -0.09 -2.07
C LEU A 79 11.63 0.11 -3.01
N THR A 80 11.45 -0.04 -4.32
CA THR A 80 12.48 0.26 -5.32
C THR A 80 12.48 1.74 -5.76
N GLY A 81 11.65 2.59 -5.17
CA GLY A 81 11.58 4.01 -5.52
C GLY A 81 10.81 4.29 -6.81
N ASN A 82 9.84 3.43 -7.14
CA ASN A 82 9.01 3.52 -8.34
C ASN A 82 9.81 3.44 -9.66
N ILE A 83 11.09 3.03 -9.61
CA ILE A 83 11.99 3.01 -10.77
C ILE A 83 11.68 1.90 -11.77
N SER A 84 10.98 0.85 -11.34
CA SER A 84 10.81 -0.38 -12.10
C SER A 84 9.35 -0.64 -12.46
N ARG A 85 8.91 -0.10 -13.60
CA ARG A 85 7.57 -0.39 -14.13
C ARG A 85 7.42 -1.79 -14.75
N ASN A 86 8.52 -2.52 -14.90
CA ASN A 86 8.56 -3.84 -15.55
C ASN A 86 9.10 -4.92 -14.60
N GLY A 87 9.06 -4.67 -13.28
CA GLY A 87 9.45 -5.69 -12.31
C GLY A 87 8.44 -6.82 -12.28
N PHE A 88 8.90 -8.06 -12.12
CA PHE A 88 8.06 -9.25 -12.11
C PHE A 88 8.48 -10.21 -11.00
N PHE A 89 7.60 -11.15 -10.66
CA PHE A 89 7.89 -12.20 -9.70
C PHE A 89 8.39 -13.46 -10.39
N ALA A 90 9.37 -14.12 -9.79
CA ALA A 90 9.89 -15.41 -10.23
C ALA A 90 10.09 -16.34 -9.04
N LEU A 91 10.07 -17.65 -9.31
CA LEU A 91 10.33 -18.68 -8.31
C LEU A 91 11.82 -18.98 -8.13
N ASP A 92 12.65 -18.49 -9.05
CA ASP A 92 14.10 -18.60 -8.99
C ASP A 92 14.77 -17.23 -9.00
N ARG A 93 16.02 -17.22 -8.54
CA ARG A 93 16.84 -16.02 -8.39
C ARG A 93 17.21 -15.34 -9.72
N ASN A 94 17.25 -16.10 -10.81
CA ASN A 94 17.68 -15.60 -12.12
C ASN A 94 16.51 -15.08 -12.96
N GLY A 95 15.27 -15.28 -12.50
CA GLY A 95 14.07 -14.85 -13.20
C GLY A 95 13.67 -15.74 -14.37
N VAL A 96 14.17 -16.98 -14.43
CA VAL A 96 13.87 -17.94 -15.51
C VAL A 96 12.45 -18.50 -15.37
N SER A 97 12.07 -18.86 -14.15
CA SER A 97 10.76 -19.34 -13.74
C SER A 97 9.87 -18.16 -13.34
N ALA A 98 9.58 -17.29 -14.31
CA ALA A 98 8.68 -16.15 -14.13
C ALA A 98 7.26 -16.63 -13.80
N VAL A 99 6.58 -15.89 -12.92
CA VAL A 99 5.17 -16.14 -12.58
C VAL A 99 4.29 -15.63 -13.72
N GLU A 100 3.56 -16.53 -14.37
CA GLU A 100 2.69 -16.22 -15.52
C GLU A 100 1.26 -15.79 -15.13
N THR A 101 0.93 -15.92 -13.84
CA THR A 101 -0.37 -15.55 -13.27
C THR A 101 -0.70 -14.07 -13.50
N GLY A 102 -1.98 -13.76 -13.79
CA GLY A 102 -2.44 -12.41 -14.05
C GLY A 102 -2.32 -11.47 -12.85
N TRP A 103 -2.41 -10.16 -13.08
CA TRP A 103 -2.23 -9.15 -12.02
C TRP A 103 -3.35 -9.16 -10.98
N GLU A 104 -4.58 -9.52 -11.38
CA GLU A 104 -5.71 -9.60 -10.45
C GLU A 104 -5.77 -10.94 -9.71
N ASP A 105 -4.93 -11.91 -10.08
CA ASP A 105 -4.90 -13.23 -9.49
C ASP A 105 -4.09 -13.25 -8.18
N LEU A 106 -4.01 -14.43 -7.54
CA LEU A 106 -3.35 -14.61 -6.25
C LEU A 106 -1.99 -15.28 -6.42
N LEU A 107 -0.99 -14.74 -5.73
CA LEU A 107 0.29 -15.38 -5.47
C LEU A 107 0.11 -16.38 -4.31
N THR A 108 0.35 -17.66 -4.58
CA THR A 108 0.12 -18.77 -3.63
C THR A 108 1.38 -19.31 -2.99
N GLU A 109 2.53 -19.21 -3.66
CA GLU A 109 3.81 -19.64 -3.10
C GLU A 109 4.25 -18.81 -1.90
N ALA A 110 5.03 -19.43 -1.02
CA ALA A 110 5.53 -18.80 0.19
C ALA A 110 6.67 -17.80 -0.07
N GLU A 111 7.37 -17.92 -1.20
CA GLU A 111 8.55 -17.12 -1.50
C GLU A 111 8.62 -16.78 -3.00
N TYR A 112 8.91 -15.53 -3.31
CA TYR A 112 9.17 -15.05 -4.68
C TYR A 112 10.41 -14.18 -4.70
N TYR A 113 11.15 -14.23 -5.81
CA TYR A 113 12.13 -13.21 -6.15
C TYR A 113 11.44 -12.08 -6.91
N TYR A 114 11.70 -10.83 -6.53
CA TYR A 114 11.30 -9.67 -7.33
C TYR A 114 12.43 -9.32 -8.28
N ILE A 115 12.19 -9.50 -9.58
CA ILE A 115 13.20 -9.36 -10.63
C ILE A 115 12.96 -8.04 -11.36
N ILE A 116 14.01 -7.24 -11.51
CA ILE A 116 14.03 -6.05 -12.36
C ILE A 116 14.93 -6.36 -13.57
N PRO A 117 14.38 -6.43 -14.79
CA PRO A 117 15.17 -6.72 -15.98
C PRO A 117 16.37 -5.79 -16.14
N GLY A 118 17.57 -6.36 -16.34
CA GLY A 118 18.81 -5.60 -16.49
C GLY A 118 19.44 -5.09 -15.19
N TYR A 119 18.81 -5.31 -14.03
CA TYR A 119 19.29 -4.85 -12.73
C TYR A 119 19.33 -6.01 -11.71
N PRO A 120 20.35 -6.90 -11.79
CA PRO A 120 20.43 -8.10 -10.94
C PRO A 120 20.64 -7.77 -9.45
N SER A 121 21.14 -6.57 -9.15
CA SER A 121 21.24 -6.04 -7.79
C SER A 121 20.78 -4.59 -7.78
N TYR A 122 19.51 -4.37 -7.46
CA TYR A 122 18.92 -3.04 -7.44
C TYR A 122 18.96 -2.42 -6.03
N PRO A 123 18.99 -1.09 -5.90
CA PRO A 123 18.91 -0.44 -4.60
C PRO A 123 17.46 -0.41 -4.09
N ILE A 124 17.29 -0.34 -2.77
CA ILE A 124 16.00 -0.17 -2.09
C ILE A 124 15.97 1.18 -1.39
N VAL A 125 14.82 1.86 -1.39
CA VAL A 125 14.63 3.13 -0.68
C VAL A 125 14.77 2.90 0.82
N ALA A 126 15.59 3.73 1.48
CA ALA A 126 15.98 3.49 2.86
C ALA A 126 14.85 3.69 3.88
N SER A 127 13.89 4.58 3.58
CA SER A 127 12.80 4.94 4.47
C SER A 127 11.67 5.63 3.71
N PHE A 128 10.49 5.75 4.32
CA PHE A 128 9.41 6.56 3.76
C PHE A 128 9.83 8.01 3.53
N GLN A 129 10.67 8.58 4.42
CA GLN A 129 11.20 9.95 4.27
C GLN A 129 12.07 10.13 3.02
N ASP A 130 12.73 9.07 2.54
CA ASP A 130 13.51 9.09 1.31
C ASP A 130 12.66 8.80 0.06
N TRP A 131 11.44 8.34 0.21
CA TRP A 131 10.60 7.98 -0.93
C TRP A 131 10.06 9.22 -1.65
N ILE A 132 10.20 9.25 -2.98
CA ILE A 132 9.70 10.31 -3.84
C ILE A 132 8.33 9.87 -4.35
N PHE A 133 7.30 10.68 -4.11
CA PHE A 133 5.95 10.38 -4.51
C PHE A 133 5.79 10.49 -6.05
N PRO A 134 5.23 9.49 -6.73
CA PRO A 134 5.16 9.45 -8.20
C PRO A 134 3.92 10.20 -8.72
N HIS A 135 3.91 11.53 -8.60
CA HIS A 135 2.75 12.36 -9.00
C HIS A 135 2.30 12.12 -10.45
N GLU A 136 3.25 12.15 -11.39
CA GLU A 136 2.96 12.09 -12.83
C GLU A 136 2.46 10.70 -13.28
N ASP A 137 2.74 9.66 -12.50
CA ASP A 137 2.48 8.27 -12.89
C ASP A 137 1.38 7.61 -12.07
N LEU A 138 0.86 8.30 -11.06
CA LEU A 138 -0.07 7.71 -10.10
C LEU A 138 -1.30 7.10 -10.78
N ASP A 139 -1.80 7.73 -11.84
CA ASP A 139 -2.96 7.22 -12.60
C ASP A 139 -2.72 5.86 -13.24
N SER A 140 -1.47 5.55 -13.59
CA SER A 140 -1.09 4.26 -14.15
C SER A 140 -0.84 3.18 -13.09
N ILE A 141 -0.52 3.58 -11.85
CA ILE A 141 -0.10 2.70 -10.75
C ILE A 141 -1.24 2.44 -9.75
N TRP A 142 -2.15 3.41 -9.62
CA TRP A 142 -3.18 3.40 -8.59
C TRP A 142 -4.49 3.88 -9.19
N PRO A 143 -5.41 2.97 -9.56
CA PRO A 143 -6.64 3.37 -10.24
C PRO A 143 -7.53 4.24 -9.35
N GLU A 144 -8.27 5.15 -10.00
CA GLU A 144 -9.37 5.87 -9.37
C GLU A 144 -10.56 4.96 -9.09
N GLU A 145 -11.29 5.27 -8.02
CA GLU A 145 -12.59 4.64 -7.78
C GLU A 145 -13.71 5.46 -8.46
N PRO A 146 -14.65 4.81 -9.16
CA PRO A 146 -15.85 5.49 -9.63
C PRO A 146 -16.66 6.03 -8.44
N ILE A 147 -16.83 7.35 -8.36
CA ILE A 147 -17.49 8.06 -7.28
C ILE A 147 -18.92 7.54 -7.06
N LEU A 148 -19.20 6.93 -5.91
CA LEU A 148 -20.57 6.82 -5.41
C LEU A 148 -20.97 8.18 -4.82
N ARG A 149 -21.96 8.85 -5.43
CA ARG A 149 -22.39 10.23 -5.11
C ARG A 149 -22.46 10.49 -3.59
N VAL A 150 -21.70 11.49 -3.16
CA VAL A 150 -21.58 11.97 -1.77
C VAL A 150 -22.95 12.29 -1.18
N HIS A 151 -23.40 11.48 -0.22
CA HIS A 151 -24.39 11.93 0.76
C HIS A 151 -23.64 12.58 1.92
N ARG A 152 -23.97 13.85 2.18
CA ARG A 152 -23.40 14.74 3.21
C ARG A 152 -23.78 14.31 4.64
N THR A 153 -23.58 13.04 4.99
CA THR A 153 -23.54 12.64 6.39
C THR A 153 -22.07 12.64 6.80
N PRO A 154 -21.54 13.77 7.29
CA PRO A 154 -20.19 13.77 7.83
C PRO A 154 -20.14 12.76 8.99
N TYR A 155 -18.97 12.17 9.23
CA TYR A 155 -18.70 11.31 10.40
C TYR A 155 -19.38 9.92 10.37
N VAL A 156 -19.19 9.15 9.29
CA VAL A 156 -19.47 7.69 9.30
C VAL A 156 -18.21 6.90 8.95
N CYS A 157 -18.07 5.71 9.54
CA CYS A 157 -16.95 4.83 9.26
C CYS A 157 -16.88 4.45 7.77
N ASN A 158 -15.70 4.61 7.15
CA ASN A 158 -15.47 4.33 5.73
C ASN A 158 -15.70 2.86 5.36
N PHE A 159 -15.71 1.91 6.30
CA PHE A 159 -15.87 0.47 6.04
C PHE A 159 -17.18 -0.16 6.53
N THR A 160 -17.90 0.52 7.44
CA THR A 160 -19.14 -0.02 8.02
C THR A 160 -20.33 0.91 7.85
N GLY A 161 -20.11 2.18 7.48
CA GLY A 161 -21.16 3.19 7.37
C GLY A 161 -21.78 3.61 8.71
N THR A 162 -21.22 3.19 9.84
CA THR A 162 -21.75 3.47 11.19
C THR A 162 -21.25 4.82 11.73
N PRO A 163 -22.08 5.59 12.47
CA PRO A 163 -21.75 6.95 12.92
C PRO A 163 -20.80 7.05 14.12
N LEU A 164 -20.48 5.94 14.80
CA LEU A 164 -19.50 5.90 15.90
C LEU A 164 -18.10 5.69 15.33
N CYS A 165 -17.49 6.76 14.85
CA CYS A 165 -16.15 6.75 14.27
C CYS A 165 -15.24 7.84 14.82
N GLU A 166 -13.96 7.52 14.85
CA GLU A 166 -12.86 8.44 15.13
C GLU A 166 -12.19 8.85 13.83
N ARG A 167 -11.63 10.06 13.84
CA ARG A 167 -10.86 10.61 12.74
C ARG A 167 -9.41 10.13 12.81
N ALA A 168 -8.87 9.70 11.67
CA ALA A 168 -7.46 9.44 11.48
C ALA A 168 -6.96 10.08 10.18
N LEU A 169 -5.66 10.37 10.11
CA LEU A 169 -5.03 10.85 8.88
C LEU A 169 -4.49 9.65 8.08
N LEU A 170 -4.66 9.68 6.76
CA LEU A 170 -4.09 8.70 5.85
C LEU A 170 -2.56 8.82 5.88
N VAL A 171 -2.00 9.99 5.57
CA VAL A 171 -0.59 10.28 5.82
C VAL A 171 -0.45 10.77 7.27
N PRO A 172 0.31 10.06 8.13
CA PRO A 172 0.46 10.44 9.53
C PRO A 172 1.09 11.82 9.69
N ILE A 173 0.71 12.54 10.74
CA ILE A 173 1.27 13.88 11.04
C ILE A 173 2.79 13.85 11.28
N ALA A 174 3.33 12.73 11.77
CA ALA A 174 4.76 12.55 11.93
C ALA A 174 5.55 12.65 10.61
N GLU A 175 4.86 12.45 9.48
CA GLU A 175 5.44 12.52 8.14
C GLU A 175 5.28 13.90 7.48
N GLU A 176 4.96 14.95 8.25
CA GLU A 176 4.84 16.33 7.76
C GLU A 176 6.04 16.80 6.92
N PRO A 177 7.31 16.51 7.29
CA PRO A 177 8.45 16.86 6.44
C PRO A 177 8.40 16.20 5.06
N TRP A 178 8.04 14.91 5.00
CA TRP A 178 7.88 14.20 3.73
C TRP A 178 6.71 14.75 2.92
N TYR A 179 5.61 15.10 3.60
CA TYR A 179 4.40 15.62 2.99
C TYR A 179 4.66 16.91 2.23
N GLY A 180 5.29 17.89 2.89
CA GLY A 180 5.62 19.18 2.29
C GLY A 180 6.68 19.07 1.19
N ILE A 181 7.69 18.21 1.36
CA ILE A 181 8.72 18.01 0.33
C ILE A 181 8.12 17.42 -0.95
N ASN A 182 7.20 16.47 -0.81
CA ASN A 182 6.47 15.89 -1.94
C ASN A 182 5.30 16.75 -2.41
N ARG A 183 5.10 17.96 -1.86
CA ARG A 183 4.03 18.89 -2.25
C ARG A 183 2.65 18.23 -2.31
N MET A 184 2.36 17.37 -1.34
CA MET A 184 1.11 16.59 -1.33
C MET A 184 -0.12 17.51 -1.26
N GLU A 185 0.02 18.73 -0.76
CA GLU A 185 -1.02 19.76 -0.76
C GLU A 185 -1.47 20.19 -2.17
N SER A 186 -0.58 20.09 -3.17
CA SER A 186 -0.92 20.45 -4.57
C SER A 186 -1.90 19.47 -5.22
N THR A 187 -2.07 18.29 -4.65
CA THR A 187 -3.00 17.25 -5.11
C THR A 187 -4.44 17.51 -4.68
N ILE A 188 -4.65 18.46 -3.77
CA ILE A 188 -5.96 18.86 -3.23
C ILE A 188 -6.52 19.93 -4.18
N GLY A 189 -7.49 19.55 -5.02
CA GLY A 189 -8.10 20.48 -5.97
C GLY A 189 -8.69 21.74 -5.32
N PHE A 190 -8.79 22.83 -6.08
CA PHE A 190 -9.28 24.16 -5.64
C PHE A 190 -10.70 24.18 -5.04
N SER A 191 -11.43 23.05 -5.05
CA SER A 191 -12.79 22.94 -4.53
C SER A 191 -12.87 22.69 -3.02
N HIS A 192 -11.76 22.42 -2.36
CA HIS A 192 -11.71 22.24 -0.91
C HIS A 192 -11.47 23.60 -0.24
N GLN A 193 -12.18 23.89 0.84
CA GLN A 193 -11.84 25.01 1.73
C GLN A 193 -10.48 24.67 2.36
N GLN A 194 -9.41 24.97 1.64
CA GLN A 194 -8.04 24.76 2.11
C GLN A 194 -7.88 25.60 3.38
N ASP A 195 -7.80 24.93 4.53
CA ASP A 195 -7.17 25.55 5.69
C ASP A 195 -5.67 25.61 5.38
N LEU A 196 -5.24 26.71 4.78
CA LEU A 196 -3.84 26.95 4.42
C LEU A 196 -2.91 26.88 5.64
N ASN A 197 -3.44 26.96 6.86
CA ASN A 197 -2.67 26.80 8.10
C ASN A 197 -2.46 25.33 8.49
N SER A 198 -3.17 24.39 7.87
CA SER A 198 -3.03 22.96 8.17
C SER A 198 -3.32 22.07 6.94
N PRO A 199 -2.49 22.13 5.89
CA PRO A 199 -2.73 21.41 4.63
C PRO A 199 -2.86 19.88 4.82
N MET A 200 -2.13 19.29 5.77
CA MET A 200 -2.25 17.87 6.09
C MET A 200 -3.61 17.47 6.71
N ARG A 201 -4.42 18.43 7.18
CA ARG A 201 -5.70 18.16 7.84
C ARG A 201 -6.89 18.23 6.88
N ASP A 202 -6.64 18.46 5.59
CA ASP A 202 -7.67 18.43 4.55
C ASP A 202 -8.45 17.11 4.54
N ASP A 203 -9.73 17.18 4.16
CA ASP A 203 -10.63 16.03 4.09
C ASP A 203 -10.11 14.92 3.16
N ALA A 204 -9.31 15.27 2.15
CA ALA A 204 -8.63 14.32 1.28
C ALA A 204 -7.67 13.40 2.05
N ASN A 205 -7.01 13.91 3.09
CA ASN A 205 -6.08 13.15 3.93
C ASN A 205 -6.78 12.52 5.15
N VAL A 206 -8.11 12.54 5.23
CA VAL A 206 -8.86 12.07 6.40
C VAL A 206 -9.59 10.77 6.10
N ILE A 207 -9.54 9.85 7.06
CA ILE A 207 -10.37 8.65 7.12
C ILE A 207 -11.11 8.58 8.45
N HIS A 208 -12.36 8.14 8.41
CA HIS A 208 -13.20 7.89 9.58
C HIS A 208 -13.29 6.39 9.82
N LEU A 209 -12.88 5.95 11.00
CA LEU A 209 -12.81 4.54 11.34
C LEU A 209 -13.54 4.29 12.65
N ARG A 210 -14.13 3.11 12.81
CA ARG A 210 -14.60 2.68 14.14
C ARG A 210 -13.41 2.63 15.13
N PRO A 211 -13.63 2.87 16.43
CA PRO A 211 -12.55 2.83 17.43
C PRO A 211 -11.69 1.56 17.40
N ASP A 212 -12.28 0.40 17.13
CA ASP A 212 -11.58 -0.89 17.03
C ASP A 212 -10.63 -1.01 15.82
N LEU A 213 -10.80 -0.15 14.82
CA LEU A 213 -9.94 -0.09 13.63
C LEU A 213 -8.83 0.96 13.74
N ILE A 214 -8.89 1.90 14.69
CA ILE A 214 -7.94 3.01 14.81
C ILE A 214 -6.53 2.52 15.15
N ILE A 215 -6.39 1.66 16.16
CA ILE A 215 -5.07 1.17 16.59
C ILE A 215 -4.43 0.30 15.48
N PRO A 216 -5.12 -0.70 14.90
CA PRO A 216 -4.58 -1.45 13.78
C PRO A 216 -4.21 -0.56 12.59
N PHE A 217 -5.05 0.42 12.26
CA PHE A 217 -4.75 1.37 11.20
C PHE A 217 -3.45 2.10 11.49
N ARG A 218 -3.32 2.78 12.64
CA ARG A 218 -2.12 3.54 13.01
C ARG A 218 -0.83 2.70 13.04
N ARG A 219 -0.92 1.40 13.33
CA ARG A 219 0.22 0.46 13.37
C ARG A 219 0.51 -0.24 12.04
N ALA A 220 0.05 0.29 10.91
CA ALA A 220 0.23 -0.33 9.58
C ALA A 220 -0.28 -1.79 9.51
N SER A 221 -1.22 -2.19 10.37
CA SER A 221 -1.67 -3.59 10.43
C SER A 221 -2.48 -4.00 9.20
N PHE A 222 -3.06 -3.02 8.50
CA PHE A 222 -3.73 -3.19 7.23
C PHE A 222 -3.47 -1.97 6.35
N ALA A 223 -3.68 -2.15 5.05
CA ALA A 223 -3.71 -1.10 4.05
C ALA A 223 -5.04 -1.08 3.30
N ILE A 224 -5.23 -0.01 2.53
CA ILE A 224 -6.40 0.21 1.70
C ILE A 224 -5.89 0.23 0.27
N VAL A 225 -6.24 -0.78 -0.51
CA VAL A 225 -5.65 -1.02 -1.84
C VAL A 225 -6.73 -1.27 -2.88
N PRO A 226 -6.51 -0.92 -4.15
CA PRO A 226 -7.46 -1.18 -5.22
C PRO A 226 -7.45 -2.66 -5.59
N LYS A 227 -8.62 -3.27 -5.71
CA LYS A 227 -8.81 -4.63 -6.23
C LYS A 227 -10.05 -4.70 -7.13
N SER A 228 -10.03 -5.61 -8.10
CA SER A 228 -11.23 -5.92 -8.88
C SER A 228 -12.28 -6.59 -8.01
N THR A 229 -13.51 -6.08 -8.09
CA THR A 229 -14.68 -6.69 -7.46
C THR A 229 -15.75 -6.95 -8.52
N PRO A 230 -16.81 -7.73 -8.22
CA PRO A 230 -17.95 -7.88 -9.13
C PRO A 230 -18.61 -6.56 -9.55
N TYR A 231 -18.33 -5.46 -8.83
CA TYR A 231 -18.86 -4.11 -9.09
C TYR A 231 -17.82 -3.16 -9.72
N GLY A 232 -16.70 -3.70 -10.20
CA GLY A 232 -15.55 -2.96 -10.73
C GLY A 232 -14.44 -2.75 -9.70
N MET A 233 -13.45 -1.92 -10.05
CA MET A 233 -12.35 -1.58 -9.14
C MET A 233 -12.86 -0.84 -7.91
N ARG A 234 -12.47 -1.31 -6.72
CA ARG A 234 -12.82 -0.71 -5.43
C ARG A 234 -11.62 -0.70 -4.51
N TYR A 235 -11.58 0.27 -3.60
CA TYR A 235 -10.65 0.25 -2.48
C TYR A 235 -11.11 -0.75 -1.44
N VAL A 236 -10.22 -1.67 -1.04
CA VAL A 236 -10.51 -2.71 -0.05
C VAL A 236 -9.49 -2.71 1.06
N MET A 237 -9.94 -3.03 2.27
CA MET A 237 -9.04 -3.29 3.39
C MET A 237 -8.29 -4.60 3.15
N THR A 238 -6.96 -4.56 3.19
CA THR A 238 -6.08 -5.74 3.10
C THR A 238 -5.17 -5.78 4.31
N VAL A 239 -5.22 -6.87 5.06
CA VAL A 239 -4.36 -7.08 6.24
C VAL A 239 -2.92 -7.34 5.79
N LEU A 240 -1.98 -6.63 6.41
CA LEU A 240 -0.54 -6.74 6.14
C LEU A 240 0.21 -7.51 7.25
N LEU A 241 -0.37 -7.68 8.43
CA LEU A 241 0.28 -8.33 9.58
C LEU A 241 0.67 -9.78 9.29
N ASN A 242 1.92 -10.12 9.59
CA ASN A 242 2.47 -11.48 9.51
C ASN A 242 1.78 -12.51 10.43
N HIS A 243 1.05 -12.04 11.44
CA HIS A 243 0.22 -12.85 12.34
C HIS A 243 -1.18 -12.24 12.43
N PRO A 244 -2.06 -12.52 11.45
CA PRO A 244 -3.42 -12.01 11.49
C PRO A 244 -4.15 -12.62 12.70
N SER A 245 -4.43 -11.81 13.73
CA SER A 245 -5.32 -12.21 14.83
C SER A 245 -6.76 -12.33 14.32
N GLY A 246 -7.70 -12.80 15.15
CA GLY A 246 -9.11 -12.99 14.78
C GLY A 246 -9.83 -11.76 14.17
N ALA A 247 -9.25 -10.56 14.25
CA ALA A 247 -9.76 -9.38 13.54
C ALA A 247 -9.66 -9.49 12.01
N TRP A 248 -8.76 -10.31 11.46
CA TRP A 248 -8.58 -10.50 10.01
C TRP A 248 -9.85 -10.97 9.31
N SER A 249 -10.50 -12.02 9.83
CA SER A 249 -11.71 -12.59 9.21
C SER A 249 -12.87 -11.60 9.19
N THR A 250 -12.84 -10.61 10.07
CA THR A 250 -13.93 -9.64 10.22
C THR A 250 -13.85 -8.53 9.18
N PHE A 251 -12.64 -8.09 8.80
CA PHE A 251 -12.46 -6.87 8.01
C PHE A 251 -11.65 -7.01 6.72
N ASN A 252 -10.89 -8.09 6.53
CA ASN A 252 -10.15 -8.29 5.29
C ASN A 252 -11.10 -8.43 4.09
N GLY A 253 -10.77 -7.78 2.97
CA GLY A 253 -11.59 -7.76 1.77
C GLY A 253 -12.83 -6.86 1.88
N ARG A 254 -13.04 -6.13 2.98
CA ARG A 254 -14.14 -5.16 3.06
C ARG A 254 -13.87 -3.98 2.13
N VAL A 255 -14.85 -3.70 1.29
CA VAL A 255 -14.87 -2.53 0.41
C VAL A 255 -15.04 -1.27 1.26
N ALA A 256 -14.17 -0.30 1.05
CA ALA A 256 -14.34 1.05 1.55
C ALA A 256 -15.49 1.71 0.77
N HIS A 257 -16.40 2.37 1.48
CA HIS A 257 -17.61 2.90 0.88
C HIS A 257 -17.44 4.31 0.32
N ARG A 258 -16.53 5.10 0.89
CA ARG A 258 -16.51 6.56 0.68
C ARG A 258 -15.09 7.07 0.82
N PHE A 259 -14.58 7.72 -0.21
CA PHE A 259 -13.42 8.60 -0.14
C PHE A 259 -13.73 9.88 -0.91
N THR A 260 -13.02 10.97 -0.60
CA THR A 260 -13.15 12.19 -1.38
C THR A 260 -12.34 12.05 -2.68
N ASN A 261 -12.63 12.88 -3.69
CA ASN A 261 -11.90 12.86 -4.96
C ASN A 261 -10.39 13.09 -4.76
N GLY A 262 -9.97 13.85 -3.74
CA GLY A 262 -8.56 14.10 -3.43
C GLY A 262 -7.87 12.98 -2.64
N SER A 263 -8.60 11.97 -2.14
CA SER A 263 -8.04 10.97 -1.23
C SER A 263 -7.12 9.96 -1.91
N LYS A 264 -7.18 9.81 -3.25
CA LYS A 264 -6.37 8.85 -4.00
C LYS A 264 -4.87 8.96 -3.71
N HIS A 265 -4.32 10.17 -3.77
CA HIS A 265 -2.90 10.43 -3.51
C HIS A 265 -2.50 10.04 -2.08
N HIS A 266 -3.37 10.38 -1.12
CA HIS A 266 -3.17 10.07 0.30
C HIS A 266 -3.34 8.58 0.61
N LEU A 267 -4.22 7.87 -0.10
CA LEU A 267 -4.39 6.41 0.01
C LEU A 267 -3.15 5.68 -0.49
N PHE A 268 -2.59 6.11 -1.62
CA PHE A 268 -1.34 5.54 -2.13
C PHE A 268 -0.17 5.83 -1.19
N ALA A 269 -0.05 7.07 -0.71
CA ALA A 269 0.97 7.44 0.27
C ALA A 269 0.82 6.64 1.59
N ARG A 270 -0.42 6.41 2.05
CA ARG A 270 -0.71 5.54 3.21
C ARG A 270 -0.22 4.11 2.97
N PHE A 271 -0.49 3.56 1.79
CA PHE A 271 -0.03 2.22 1.44
C PHE A 271 1.50 2.15 1.45
N ALA A 272 2.17 3.10 0.80
CA ALA A 272 3.62 3.18 0.80
C ALA A 272 4.20 3.27 2.22
N TRP A 273 3.68 4.16 3.07
CA TRP A 273 4.07 4.27 4.47
C TRP A 273 3.95 2.92 5.20
N ALA A 274 2.83 2.22 5.03
CA ALA A 274 2.64 0.91 5.64
C ALA A 274 3.66 -0.13 5.13
N ILE A 275 4.00 -0.12 3.84
CA ILE A 275 5.01 -1.02 3.27
C ILE A 275 6.41 -0.75 3.86
N PHE A 276 6.80 0.51 4.05
CA PHE A 276 8.07 0.84 4.70
C PHE A 276 8.12 0.34 6.15
N GLU A 277 7.04 0.45 6.92
CA GLU A 277 6.98 -0.10 8.28
C GLU A 277 7.26 -1.61 8.33
N HIS A 278 6.81 -2.37 7.31
CA HIS A 278 7.06 -3.82 7.22
C HIS A 278 8.41 -4.18 6.59
N ALA A 279 9.00 -3.30 5.78
CA ALA A 279 10.30 -3.54 5.14
C ALA A 279 11.51 -3.11 5.98
N ASN A 280 11.34 -2.14 6.88
CA ASN A 280 12.40 -1.57 7.72
C ASN A 280 13.32 -2.60 8.41
N PRO A 281 12.83 -3.74 8.94
CA PRO A 281 13.69 -4.75 9.54
C PRO A 281 14.80 -5.28 8.62
N TRP A 282 14.59 -5.33 7.29
CA TRP A 282 15.60 -5.82 6.35
C TRP A 282 16.79 -4.87 6.21
N ILE A 283 16.53 -3.57 6.23
CA ILE A 283 17.55 -2.52 6.09
C ILE A 283 18.41 -2.46 7.36
N GLY A 284 17.80 -2.69 8.53
CA GLY A 284 18.44 -2.60 9.84
C GLY A 284 19.27 -3.82 10.29
N LEU A 285 19.50 -4.81 9.42
CA LEU A 285 20.21 -6.06 9.78
C LEU A 285 21.73 -5.91 9.97
N GLY A 286 22.27 -4.69 9.97
CA GLY A 286 23.71 -4.48 10.12
C GLY A 286 24.53 -5.08 8.99
N ILE A 287 23.97 -5.17 7.78
CA ILE A 287 24.68 -5.63 6.58
C ILE A 287 24.71 -4.49 5.57
N TRP A 288 25.84 -4.35 4.87
CA TRP A 288 26.00 -3.38 3.80
C TRP A 288 24.94 -3.57 2.71
N ARG A 289 24.27 -2.49 2.36
CA ARG A 289 23.26 -2.41 1.31
C ARG A 289 23.48 -1.14 0.49
N VAL A 290 23.20 -1.24 -0.80
CA VAL A 290 23.01 -0.05 -1.63
C VAL A 290 21.56 0.38 -1.44
N VAL A 291 21.35 1.59 -0.96
CA VAL A 291 20.02 2.18 -0.82
C VAL A 291 19.85 3.37 -1.72
N LEU A 292 18.59 3.72 -1.96
CA LEU A 292 18.22 5.01 -2.52
C LEU A 292 17.98 6.01 -1.38
N ARG A 293 18.73 7.11 -1.41
CA ARG A 293 18.46 8.31 -0.62
C ARG A 293 17.97 9.41 -1.53
N ARG A 294 17.01 10.17 -1.04
CA ARG A 294 16.53 11.35 -1.75
C ARG A 294 17.55 12.48 -1.60
N PHE A 295 17.81 13.19 -2.68
CA PHE A 295 18.57 14.43 -2.66
C PHE A 295 17.93 15.45 -3.58
N ARG A 296 18.16 16.74 -3.30
CA ARG A 296 17.73 17.83 -4.16
C ARG A 296 18.87 18.15 -5.13
N ASP A 297 18.60 18.02 -6.42
CA ASP A 297 19.55 18.41 -7.46
C ASP A 297 19.74 19.94 -7.43
N PRO A 298 20.96 20.46 -7.21
CA PRO A 298 21.20 21.90 -7.19
C PRO A 298 20.91 22.59 -8.52
N ALA A 299 21.01 21.86 -9.64
CA ALA A 299 20.85 22.44 -10.97
C ALA A 299 19.38 22.56 -11.39
N THR A 300 18.58 21.52 -11.13
CA THR A 300 17.17 21.47 -11.54
C THR A 300 16.20 21.78 -10.40
N GLU A 301 16.70 21.86 -9.16
CA GLU A 301 15.93 21.91 -7.92
C GLU A 301 14.96 20.75 -7.70
N SER A 302 15.01 19.74 -8.57
CA SER A 302 14.18 18.54 -8.51
C SER A 302 14.67 17.57 -7.45
N TRP A 303 13.76 16.75 -6.93
CA TRP A 303 14.12 15.65 -6.05
C TRP A 303 14.46 14.42 -6.87
N LEU A 304 15.66 13.89 -6.67
CA LEU A 304 16.16 12.71 -7.35
C LEU A 304 16.68 11.69 -6.33
N TYR A 305 16.93 10.49 -6.81
CA TYR A 305 17.59 9.45 -6.05
C TYR A 305 19.08 9.43 -6.29
N ARG A 306 19.86 9.32 -5.20
CA ARG A 306 21.26 8.91 -5.25
C ARG A 306 21.43 7.57 -4.55
N ARG A 307 22.41 6.81 -5.01
CA ARG A 307 22.78 5.54 -4.39
C ARG A 307 23.75 5.80 -3.25
N GLU A 308 23.50 5.17 -2.10
CA GLU A 308 24.40 5.22 -0.95
C GLU A 308 24.65 3.81 -0.42
N PHE A 309 25.88 3.55 -0.01
CA PHE A 309 26.23 2.34 0.73
C PHE A 309 26.01 2.61 2.21
N ILE A 310 25.06 1.88 2.82
CA ILE A 310 24.77 2.02 4.24
C ILE A 310 24.81 0.67 4.94
N GLN A 311 25.13 0.72 6.23
CA GLN A 311 24.96 -0.35 7.19
C GLN A 311 24.12 0.23 8.33
N LEU A 312 22.81 -0.02 8.33
CA LEU A 312 21.96 0.41 9.44
C LEU A 312 21.96 -0.66 10.51
N ILE A 313 22.29 -0.25 11.74
CA ILE A 313 22.19 -1.06 12.95
C ILE A 313 21.02 -0.48 13.73
N ILE A 314 19.97 -1.28 13.97
CA ILE A 314 18.84 -0.84 14.80
C ILE A 314 19.37 -0.49 16.20
N PRO A 315 19.05 0.69 16.75
CA PRO A 315 19.61 1.14 18.03
C PRO A 315 19.34 0.14 19.16
N GLY A 316 20.44 -0.30 19.78
CA GLY A 316 20.56 -1.44 20.69
C GLY A 316 22.02 -1.93 20.71
N HIS A 317 22.72 -1.76 19.58
CA HIS A 317 24.18 -1.74 19.49
C HIS A 317 24.62 -0.52 18.67
N SER A 318 25.43 0.34 19.27
CA SER A 318 25.83 1.64 18.75
C SER A 318 26.89 1.53 17.66
N THR A 319 26.64 2.09 16.47
CA THR A 319 27.45 3.12 15.77
C THR A 319 26.99 3.29 14.32
N LEU A 320 26.62 4.52 13.93
CA LEU A 320 26.52 4.94 12.53
C LEU A 320 27.94 5.29 12.07
N THR A 321 28.50 4.54 11.12
CA THR A 321 29.73 4.94 10.42
C THR A 321 29.38 5.33 9.00
N HIS A 322 29.68 6.57 8.64
CA HIS A 322 29.49 7.14 7.31
C HIS A 322 30.87 7.17 6.64
N ASN A 323 31.06 6.54 5.48
CA ASN A 323 32.24 6.82 4.66
C ASN A 323 32.05 6.53 3.16
N GLN A 324 32.53 7.53 2.41
CA GLN A 324 32.90 7.63 0.99
C GLN A 324 31.84 7.45 -0.13
N GLN A 325 31.66 8.56 -0.85
CA GLN A 325 31.03 8.66 -2.16
C GLN A 325 31.93 8.04 -3.23
N GLU A 326 31.39 7.15 -4.05
CA GLU A 326 31.98 6.84 -5.37
C GLU A 326 31.28 7.66 -6.44
N THR A 327 32.00 8.63 -7.00
CA THR A 327 31.67 9.28 -8.26
C THR A 327 32.26 8.45 -9.41
N GLY A 328 31.45 7.53 -9.95
CA GLY A 328 31.76 6.82 -11.20
C GLY A 328 31.02 7.44 -12.37
N ARG A 329 31.76 7.84 -13.40
CA ARG A 329 31.26 8.37 -14.68
C ARG A 329 30.38 7.39 -15.45
#